data_AF-A0A9X6NT13-F1
#
_entry.id   AF-A0A9X6NT13-F1
#
_cell.length_a   1.000
_cell.length_b   1.000
_cell.length_c   1.000
_cell.angle_alpha   90.00
_cell.angle_beta   90.00
_cell.angle_gamma   90.00
#
_symmetry.space_group_name_H-M   'P 1'
#
loop_
_entity.id
_entity.type
_entity.pdbx_description
1 polymer ?
#
loop_
_entity_poly.entity_id
_entity_poly.type
_entity_poly.pdbx_seq_one_letter_code
_entity_poly.pdbx_strand_id
1 'polypeptide(L)'
;MTHNQYSSFAGALLILFALVLLDILSRDVSALHTWRSAADQYLALTVLGRLGCYCHGAMLKDTENLSNTQEELLKNFLSANAATEYGKRYEFARITSREDFVRVHPLTGYGDVEGYIERMVAGETEVLTKDQPKMFAVTSGTSGKTSVLPFLRKQQRIFFLRGITVMSYCMAKVFPESKMLRK
;
A
#
# COMPACT_ATOMS: atom_id res chain seq x y z
N MET A 1 -6.88 45.51 -3.84
CA MET A 1 -7.31 44.26 -4.52
C MET A 1 -7.26 43.01 -3.64
N THR A 2 -6.59 43.01 -2.48
CA THR A 2 -6.46 41.84 -1.59
C THR A 2 -7.71 41.55 -0.73
N HIS A 3 -8.47 42.58 -0.32
CA HIS A 3 -9.58 42.43 0.64
C HIS A 3 -10.76 41.57 0.15
N ASN A 4 -11.02 41.52 -1.17
CA ASN A 4 -12.12 40.76 -1.75
C ASN A 4 -11.80 39.26 -1.94
N GLN A 5 -10.51 38.93 -1.93
CA GLN A 5 -10.02 37.56 -2.10
C GLN A 5 -10.04 36.81 -0.77
N TYR A 6 -9.75 37.49 0.34
CA TYR A 6 -9.86 36.95 1.70
C TYR A 6 -11.30 36.71 2.14
N SER A 7 -12.24 37.61 1.79
CA SER A 7 -13.67 37.44 2.10
C SER A 7 -14.28 36.24 1.36
N SER A 8 -13.96 36.08 0.08
CA SER A 8 -14.39 34.92 -0.73
C SER A 8 -13.81 33.60 -0.22
N PHE A 9 -12.52 33.60 0.15
CA PHE A 9 -11.87 32.42 0.73
C PHE A 9 -12.42 32.05 2.11
N ALA A 10 -12.64 33.03 2.99
CA ALA A 10 -13.25 32.81 4.30
C ALA A 10 -14.69 32.30 4.18
N GLY A 11 -15.47 32.80 3.22
CA GLY A 11 -16.81 32.30 2.92
C GLY A 11 -16.80 30.84 2.46
N ALA A 12 -15.88 30.46 1.57
CA ALA A 12 -15.74 29.08 1.11
C ALA A 12 -15.34 28.12 2.25
N LEU A 13 -14.46 28.54 3.15
CA LEU A 13 -14.08 27.79 4.35
C LEU A 13 -15.26 27.57 5.30
N LEU A 14 -16.09 28.59 5.52
CA LEU A 14 -17.28 28.49 6.37
C LEU A 14 -18.33 27.53 5.78
N ILE A 15 -18.53 27.57 4.47
CA ILE A 15 -19.44 26.64 3.78
C ILE A 15 -18.92 25.22 3.89
N LEU A 16 -17.63 24.99 3.64
CA LEU A 16 -17.02 23.67 3.78
C LEU A 16 -17.15 23.13 5.22
N PHE A 17 -16.90 23.99 6.21
CA PHE A 17 -17.06 23.64 7.62
C PHE A 17 -18.51 23.28 7.97
N ALA A 18 -19.48 24.06 7.50
CA ALA A 18 -20.90 23.78 7.70
C ALA A 18 -21.33 22.45 7.05
N LEU A 19 -20.86 22.15 5.83
CA LEU A 19 -21.14 20.89 5.14
C LEU A 19 -20.54 19.68 5.88
N VAL A 20 -19.31 19.82 6.40
CA VAL A 20 -18.67 18.78 7.21
C VAL A 20 -19.42 18.57 8.52
N LEU A 21 -19.83 19.64 9.20
CA LEU A 21 -20.63 19.54 10.42
C LEU A 21 -21.97 18.85 10.17
N LEU A 22 -22.69 19.23 9.10
CA LEU A 22 -23.95 18.59 8.73
C LEU A 22 -23.77 17.10 8.41
N ASP A 23 -22.68 16.71 7.73
CA ASP A 23 -22.38 15.31 7.43
C ASP A 23 -21.92 14.50 8.66
N ILE A 24 -21.35 15.16 9.68
CA ILE A 24 -21.07 14.53 10.98
C ILE A 24 -22.38 14.31 11.74
N LEU A 25 -23.23 15.33 11.79
CA LEU A 25 -24.50 15.31 12.53
C LEU A 25 -25.55 14.38 11.91
N SER A 26 -25.46 14.12 10.60
CA SER A 26 -26.33 13.16 9.89
C SER A 26 -25.93 11.69 10.12
N ARG A 27 -24.79 11.43 10.77
CA ARG A 27 -24.33 10.08 11.12
C ARG A 27 -24.72 9.74 12.55
N ASP A 28 -25.13 8.49 12.79
CA ASP A 28 -25.36 7.98 14.14
C ASP A 28 -24.06 8.01 14.94
N VAL A 29 -23.87 9.06 15.75
CA VAL A 29 -22.76 9.19 16.70
C VAL A 29 -23.17 8.48 17.99
N SER A 30 -22.44 7.44 18.38
CA SER A 30 -22.67 6.78 19.67
C SER A 30 -22.43 7.73 20.84
N ALA A 31 -23.25 7.63 21.90
CA ALA A 31 -23.17 8.46 23.12
C ALA A 31 -21.83 8.34 23.87
N LEU A 32 -20.98 7.38 23.50
CA LEU A 32 -19.66 7.12 24.09
C LEU A 32 -18.51 7.92 23.43
N HIS A 33 -18.81 8.76 22.44
CA HIS A 33 -17.81 9.63 21.80
C HIS A 33 -17.66 10.97 22.50
N THR A 34 -16.40 11.43 22.64
CA THR A 34 -16.13 12.86 22.78
C THR A 34 -16.15 13.51 21.39
N TRP A 35 -16.49 14.80 21.30
CA TRP A 35 -16.52 15.54 20.03
C TRP A 35 -15.20 15.43 19.24
N ARG A 36 -14.05 15.43 19.94
CA ARG A 36 -12.73 15.24 19.32
C ARG A 36 -12.59 13.86 18.67
N SER A 37 -12.93 12.80 19.40
CA SER A 37 -12.87 11.44 18.87
C SER A 37 -13.81 11.21 17.68
N ALA A 38 -14.99 11.84 17.69
CA ALA A 38 -15.93 11.78 16.56
C ALA A 38 -15.37 12.51 15.33
N ALA A 39 -14.77 13.69 15.51
CA ALA A 39 -14.12 14.43 14.44
C ALA A 39 -12.91 13.65 13.86
N ASP A 40 -12.09 13.05 14.71
CA ASP A 40 -10.94 12.23 14.28
C ASP A 40 -11.40 11.00 13.48
N GLN A 41 -12.41 10.28 13.97
CA GLN A 41 -12.97 9.12 13.26
C GLN A 41 -13.63 9.52 11.95
N TYR A 42 -14.36 10.64 11.93
CA TYR A 42 -14.96 11.18 10.72
C TYR A 42 -13.89 11.50 9.66
N LEU A 43 -12.84 12.22 10.06
CA LEU A 43 -11.74 12.58 9.17
C LEU A 43 -11.04 11.32 8.65
N ALA A 44 -10.75 10.36 9.53
CA ALA A 44 -10.11 9.10 9.18
C ALA A 44 -10.94 8.31 8.14
N LEU A 45 -12.24 8.11 8.39
CA LEU A 45 -13.13 7.39 7.47
C LEU A 45 -13.31 8.13 6.14
N THR A 46 -13.37 9.47 6.17
CA THR A 46 -13.49 10.29 4.97
C THR A 46 -12.23 10.20 4.11
N VAL A 47 -11.05 10.37 4.72
CA VAL A 47 -9.76 10.22 4.01
C VAL A 47 -9.60 8.80 3.48
N LEU A 48 -9.90 7.78 4.28
CA LEU A 48 -9.83 6.38 3.88
C LEU A 48 -10.76 6.08 2.70
N GLY A 49 -11.99 6.60 2.71
CA GLY A 49 -12.94 6.44 1.61
C GLY A 49 -12.49 7.13 0.32
N ARG A 50 -11.91 8.34 0.41
CA ARG A 50 -11.37 9.07 -0.75
C ARG A 50 -10.15 8.37 -1.35
N LEU A 51 -9.18 7.99 -0.50
CA LEU A 51 -8.01 7.21 -0.93
C LEU A 51 -8.43 5.87 -1.52
N GLY A 52 -9.34 5.16 -0.87
CA GLY A 52 -9.84 3.87 -1.35
C GLY A 52 -10.54 3.98 -2.69
N CYS A 53 -11.34 5.03 -2.93
CA CYS A 53 -11.96 5.29 -4.23
C CYS A 53 -10.90 5.51 -5.33
N TYR A 54 -9.91 6.35 -5.06
CA TYR A 54 -8.81 6.63 -5.98
C TYR A 54 -7.99 5.37 -6.29
N CYS A 55 -7.57 4.64 -5.26
CA CYS A 55 -6.77 3.42 -5.40
C CYS A 55 -7.57 2.28 -6.06
N HIS A 56 -8.87 2.19 -5.83
CA HIS A 56 -9.77 1.27 -6.51
C HIS A 56 -9.86 1.59 -8.01
N GLY A 57 -10.01 2.87 -8.39
CA GLY A 57 -9.99 3.28 -9.78
C GLY A 57 -8.65 2.95 -10.48
N ALA A 58 -7.53 3.21 -9.80
CA ALA A 58 -6.21 2.83 -10.31
C ALA A 58 -6.07 1.30 -10.47
N MET A 59 -6.58 0.52 -9.52
CA MET A 59 -6.61 -0.94 -9.62
C MET A 59 -7.43 -1.43 -10.82
N LEU A 60 -8.61 -0.86 -11.05
CA LEU A 60 -9.43 -1.23 -12.22
C LEU A 60 -8.70 -0.91 -13.54
N LYS A 61 -8.04 0.24 -13.63
CA LYS A 61 -7.21 0.58 -14.79
C LYS A 61 -6.08 -0.42 -15.01
N ASP A 62 -5.42 -0.86 -13.94
CA ASP A 62 -4.38 -1.90 -14.03
C ASP A 62 -4.96 -3.25 -14.53
N THR A 63 -6.23 -3.54 -14.26
CA THR A 63 -6.90 -4.75 -14.77
C THR A 63 -7.30 -4.68 -16.24
N GLU A 64 -7.37 -3.48 -16.83
CA GLU A 64 -7.69 -3.30 -18.26
C GLU A 64 -6.50 -3.69 -19.16
N ASN A 65 -5.26 -3.58 -18.67
CA ASN A 65 -4.05 -3.93 -19.42
C ASN A 65 -3.05 -4.75 -18.58
N LEU A 66 -3.50 -5.93 -18.13
CA LEU A 66 -2.74 -6.81 -17.24
C LEU A 66 -1.33 -7.14 -17.75
N SER A 67 -1.19 -7.40 -19.05
CA SER A 67 0.10 -7.81 -19.63
C SER A 67 1.14 -6.71 -19.49
N ASN A 68 0.81 -5.49 -19.92
CA ASN A 68 1.72 -4.35 -19.82
C ASN A 68 2.03 -4.01 -18.35
N THR A 69 1.01 -4.02 -17.48
CA THR A 69 1.18 -3.76 -16.05
C THR A 69 2.14 -4.76 -15.39
N GLN A 70 2.04 -6.06 -15.71
CA GLN A 70 2.96 -7.08 -15.19
C GLN A 70 4.38 -6.92 -15.75
N GLU A 71 4.52 -6.55 -17.02
CA GLU A 71 5.83 -6.34 -17.63
C GLU A 71 6.55 -5.13 -17.03
N GLU A 72 5.85 -4.02 -16.84
CA GLU A 72 6.38 -2.85 -16.13
C GLU A 72 6.75 -3.17 -14.68
N LEU A 73 5.92 -3.95 -13.98
CA LEU A 73 6.20 -4.39 -12.62
C LEU A 73 7.51 -5.21 -12.56
N LEU A 74 7.67 -6.18 -13.45
CA LEU A 74 8.88 -7.00 -13.56
C LEU A 74 10.10 -6.13 -13.84
N LYS A 75 10.05 -5.25 -14.85
CA LYS A 75 11.15 -4.32 -15.19
C LYS A 75 11.55 -3.46 -13.99
N ASN A 76 10.58 -2.92 -13.26
CA ASN A 76 10.84 -2.13 -12.06
C ASN A 76 11.53 -2.93 -10.96
N PHE A 77 11.15 -4.18 -10.73
CA PHE A 77 11.81 -5.04 -9.74
C PHE A 77 13.24 -5.40 -10.14
N LEU A 78 13.46 -5.78 -11.41
CA LEU A 78 14.77 -6.14 -11.92
C LEU A 78 15.73 -4.94 -11.85
N SER A 79 15.30 -3.79 -12.37
CA SER A 79 16.09 -2.56 -12.34
C SER A 79 16.42 -2.11 -10.92
N ALA A 80 15.45 -2.12 -10.01
CA ALA A 80 15.66 -1.70 -8.62
C ALA A 80 16.67 -2.58 -7.87
N ASN A 81 16.78 -3.86 -8.23
CA ASN A 81 17.62 -4.83 -7.53
C ASN A 81 18.86 -5.25 -8.36
N ALA A 82 19.12 -4.65 -9.51
CA ALA A 82 20.19 -5.06 -10.41
C ALA A 82 21.60 -4.98 -9.79
N ALA A 83 21.82 -4.08 -8.85
CA ALA A 83 23.11 -3.89 -8.18
C ALA A 83 23.35 -4.85 -6.99
N THR A 84 22.31 -5.57 -6.54
CA THR A 84 22.40 -6.51 -5.42
C THR A 84 23.25 -7.72 -5.79
N GLU A 85 23.76 -8.46 -4.81
CA GLU A 85 24.46 -9.72 -5.07
C GLU A 85 23.59 -10.70 -5.87
N TYR A 86 22.33 -10.88 -5.47
CA TYR A 86 21.39 -11.74 -6.17
C TYR A 86 21.09 -11.23 -7.59
N GLY A 87 20.92 -9.93 -7.77
CA GLY A 87 20.68 -9.32 -9.07
C GLY A 87 21.87 -9.41 -10.03
N LYS A 88 23.10 -9.31 -9.50
CA LYS A 88 24.33 -9.54 -10.27
C LYS A 88 24.47 -11.00 -10.67
N ARG A 89 24.17 -11.93 -9.75
CA ARG A 89 24.23 -13.38 -9.99
C ARG A 89 23.34 -13.82 -11.15
N TYR A 90 22.16 -13.22 -11.29
CA TYR A 90 21.20 -13.52 -12.36
C TYR A 90 21.13 -12.42 -13.43
N GLU A 91 22.14 -11.55 -13.50
CA GLU A 91 22.30 -10.53 -14.54
C GLU A 91 21.05 -9.66 -14.80
N PHE A 92 20.34 -9.25 -13.73
CA PHE A 92 19.08 -8.50 -13.84
C PHE A 92 19.17 -7.25 -14.72
N ALA A 93 20.33 -6.60 -14.80
CA ALA A 93 20.56 -5.44 -15.66
C ALA A 93 20.43 -5.74 -17.17
N ARG A 94 20.59 -6.99 -17.59
CA ARG A 94 20.53 -7.42 -19.00
C ARG A 94 19.17 -7.97 -19.40
N ILE A 95 18.26 -8.16 -18.45
CA ILE A 95 16.93 -8.71 -18.68
C ILE A 95 16.00 -7.58 -19.13
N THR A 96 15.48 -7.66 -20.36
CA THR A 96 14.65 -6.59 -20.94
C THR A 96 13.19 -7.01 -21.18
N SER A 97 12.93 -8.31 -21.15
CA SER A 97 11.63 -8.92 -21.41
C SER A 97 11.32 -10.03 -20.40
N ARG A 98 10.04 -10.43 -20.35
CA ARG A 98 9.60 -11.60 -19.58
C ARG A 98 10.31 -12.87 -20.06
N GLU A 99 10.48 -13.01 -21.37
CA GLU A 99 11.09 -14.18 -22.00
C GLU A 99 12.57 -14.29 -21.63
N ASP A 100 13.28 -13.16 -21.54
CA ASP A 100 14.65 -13.11 -21.00
C ASP A 100 14.67 -13.56 -19.54
N PHE A 101 13.74 -13.06 -18.72
CA PHE A 101 13.66 -13.40 -17.30
C PHE A 101 13.47 -14.91 -17.11
N VAL A 102 12.50 -15.51 -17.79
CA VAL A 102 12.23 -16.96 -17.71
C VAL A 102 13.41 -17.80 -18.18
N ARG A 103 14.22 -17.30 -19.14
CA ARG A 103 15.40 -18.00 -19.64
C ARG A 103 16.59 -17.93 -18.67
N VAL A 104 16.76 -16.81 -17.98
CA VAL A 104 17.93 -16.53 -17.13
C VAL A 104 17.71 -16.92 -15.67
N HIS A 105 16.51 -16.70 -15.13
CA HIS A 105 16.20 -16.90 -13.72
C HIS A 105 15.56 -18.28 -13.47
N PRO A 106 16.17 -19.15 -12.64
CA PRO A 106 15.62 -20.46 -12.36
C PRO A 106 14.40 -20.38 -11.44
N LEU A 107 13.50 -21.35 -11.53
CA LEU A 107 12.43 -21.50 -10.55
C LEU A 107 13.06 -21.69 -9.15
N THR A 108 12.74 -20.77 -8.25
CA THR A 108 13.43 -20.61 -6.95
C THR A 108 12.45 -20.85 -5.80
N GLY A 109 12.83 -21.69 -4.84
CA GLY A 109 12.12 -21.91 -3.59
C GLY A 109 12.75 -21.17 -2.40
N TYR A 110 12.17 -21.33 -1.20
CA TYR A 110 12.69 -20.65 0.01
C TYR A 110 14.11 -21.09 0.36
N GLY A 111 14.44 -22.38 0.25
CA GLY A 111 15.78 -22.89 0.57
C GLY A 111 16.90 -22.31 -0.30
N ASP A 112 16.58 -21.90 -1.54
CA ASP A 112 17.55 -21.28 -2.44
C ASP A 112 17.89 -19.83 -2.04
N VAL A 113 16.99 -19.17 -1.30
CA VAL A 113 17.15 -17.77 -0.84
C VAL A 113 17.42 -17.63 0.66
N GLU A 114 17.28 -18.71 1.43
CA GLU A 114 17.40 -18.72 2.90
C GLU A 114 18.73 -18.12 3.36
N GLY A 115 19.86 -18.50 2.77
CA GLY A 115 21.17 -17.95 3.13
C GLY A 115 21.32 -16.45 2.85
N TYR A 116 20.65 -15.92 1.82
CA TYR A 116 20.61 -14.46 1.58
C TYR A 116 19.78 -13.76 2.66
N ILE A 117 18.68 -14.37 3.09
CA ILE A 117 17.80 -13.84 4.13
C ILE A 117 18.52 -13.84 5.49
N GLU A 118 19.23 -14.92 5.85
CA GLU A 118 20.03 -14.99 7.08
C GLU A 118 21.07 -13.87 7.15
N ARG A 119 21.77 -13.62 6.04
CA ARG A 119 22.72 -12.50 5.92
C ARG A 119 22.05 -11.14 6.09
N MET A 120 20.87 -10.96 5.52
CA MET A 120 20.08 -9.74 5.74
C MET A 120 19.62 -9.58 7.19
N VAL A 121 19.26 -10.68 7.87
CA VAL A 121 18.93 -10.68 9.31
C VAL A 121 20.16 -10.28 10.15
N ALA A 122 21.36 -10.71 9.74
CA ALA A 122 22.62 -10.29 10.35
C ALA A 122 23.02 -8.83 10.05
N GLY A 123 22.22 -8.10 9.25
CA GLY A 123 22.41 -6.68 8.95
C GLY A 123 23.11 -6.40 7.63
N GLU A 124 23.41 -7.43 6.82
CA GLU A 124 24.03 -7.24 5.52
C GLU A 124 23.05 -6.64 4.50
N THR A 125 23.54 -5.72 3.67
CA THR A 125 22.73 -4.89 2.76
C THR A 125 22.98 -5.25 1.31
N GLU A 126 22.01 -4.98 0.44
CA GLU A 126 22.13 -5.19 -1.01
C GLU A 126 22.45 -6.66 -1.39
N VAL A 127 21.97 -7.60 -0.57
CA VAL A 127 22.17 -9.05 -0.74
C VAL A 127 21.10 -9.64 -1.67
N LEU A 128 19.85 -9.78 -1.19
CA LEU A 128 18.70 -10.22 -2.00
C LEU A 128 17.92 -9.04 -2.60
N THR A 129 17.74 -7.99 -1.81
CA THR A 129 17.02 -6.78 -2.21
C THR A 129 17.85 -5.54 -1.91
N LYS A 130 17.68 -4.49 -2.71
CA LYS A 130 18.35 -3.20 -2.51
C LYS A 130 17.93 -2.53 -1.20
N ASP A 131 16.62 -2.53 -0.94
CA ASP A 131 16.07 -1.91 0.26
C ASP A 131 16.28 -2.83 1.48
N GLN A 132 16.68 -2.24 2.60
CA GLN A 132 16.73 -2.95 3.87
C GLN A 132 15.32 -3.25 4.40
N PRO A 133 15.07 -4.46 4.94
CA PRO A 133 13.81 -4.78 5.58
C PRO A 133 13.51 -3.90 6.78
N LYS A 134 12.24 -3.53 6.96
CA LYS A 134 11.77 -2.86 8.18
C LYS A 134 11.62 -3.85 9.33
N MET A 135 11.20 -5.07 9.01
CA MET A 135 11.00 -6.17 9.93
C MET A 135 11.13 -7.48 9.18
N PHE A 136 11.30 -8.56 9.91
CA PHE A 136 11.27 -9.92 9.39
C PHE A 136 10.02 -10.62 9.91
N ALA A 137 9.19 -11.11 9.00
CA ALA A 137 7.99 -11.85 9.33
C ALA A 137 8.33 -13.34 9.43
N VAL A 138 7.95 -13.98 10.52
CA VAL A 138 8.07 -15.43 10.68
C VAL A 138 6.75 -16.05 10.25
N THR A 139 6.81 -16.95 9.27
CA THR A 139 5.67 -17.75 8.85
C THR A 139 5.87 -19.17 9.33
N SER A 140 4.82 -19.83 9.82
CA SER A 140 4.92 -21.15 10.44
C SER A 140 5.24 -22.29 9.45
N GLY A 141 5.15 -22.02 8.15
CA GLY A 141 5.25 -23.03 7.10
C GLY A 141 4.16 -24.10 7.20
N THR A 142 3.81 -24.75 6.09
CA THR A 142 2.91 -25.91 6.11
C THR A 142 3.65 -27.22 6.44
N SER A 143 4.98 -27.22 6.37
CA SER A 143 5.86 -28.35 6.65
C SER A 143 6.48 -28.34 8.05
N GLY A 144 6.06 -27.40 8.93
CA GLY A 144 6.61 -27.23 10.27
C GLY A 144 7.95 -26.51 10.34
N LYS A 145 8.60 -26.23 9.20
CA LYS A 145 9.76 -25.33 9.14
C LYS A 145 9.28 -23.88 9.01
N THR A 146 9.72 -23.05 9.95
CA THR A 146 9.43 -21.62 9.91
C THR A 146 10.26 -20.93 8.82
N SER A 147 9.61 -20.14 7.97
CA SER A 147 10.31 -19.29 6.99
C SER A 147 10.32 -17.85 7.46
N VAL A 148 11.48 -17.21 7.38
CA VAL A 148 11.69 -15.80 7.70
C VAL A 148 11.60 -15.00 6.41
N LEU A 149 10.71 -14.01 6.34
CA LEU A 149 10.50 -13.21 5.14
C LEU A 149 10.84 -11.73 5.41
N PRO A 150 11.69 -11.10 4.58
CA PRO A 150 11.97 -9.67 4.71
C PRO A 150 10.72 -8.84 4.34
N PHE A 151 10.29 -7.97 5.25
CA PHE A 151 9.17 -7.05 4.99
C PHE A 151 9.67 -5.63 4.77
N LEU A 152 9.60 -5.17 3.52
CA LEU A 152 10.11 -3.88 3.09
C LEU A 152 9.14 -2.72 3.41
N ARG A 153 9.66 -1.51 3.64
CA ARG A 153 8.83 -0.31 3.85
C ARG A 153 7.90 -0.01 2.68
N LYS A 154 8.36 -0.23 1.45
CA LYS A 154 7.55 -0.09 0.23
C LYS A 154 6.38 -1.06 0.24
N GLN A 155 6.59 -2.30 0.69
CA GLN A 155 5.54 -3.30 0.79
C GLN A 155 4.46 -2.89 1.79
N GLN A 156 4.83 -2.33 2.94
CA GLN A 156 3.86 -1.79 3.91
C GLN A 156 2.97 -0.71 3.30
N ARG A 157 3.56 0.21 2.53
CA ARG A 157 2.82 1.29 1.85
C ARG A 157 1.86 0.73 0.80
N ILE A 158 2.33 -0.21 -0.03
CA ILE A 158 1.52 -0.87 -1.06
C ILE A 158 0.37 -1.66 -0.41
N PHE A 159 0.64 -2.44 0.63
CA PHE A 159 -0.38 -3.20 1.36
C PHE A 159 -1.47 -2.29 1.92
N PHE A 160 -1.09 -1.16 2.51
CA PHE A 160 -2.06 -0.20 3.01
C PHE A 160 -2.86 0.47 1.87
N LEU A 161 -2.17 1.10 0.91
CA LEU A 161 -2.78 1.93 -0.13
C LEU A 161 -3.52 1.14 -1.21
N ARG A 162 -3.08 -0.08 -1.54
CA ARG A 162 -3.68 -0.90 -2.60
C ARG A 162 -4.49 -2.08 -2.05
N GLY A 163 -4.25 -2.47 -0.80
CA GLY A 163 -5.02 -3.52 -0.11
C GLY A 163 -6.07 -2.93 0.81
N ILE A 164 -5.65 -2.39 1.96
CA ILE A 164 -6.56 -1.97 3.04
C ILE A 164 -7.54 -0.89 2.58
N THR A 165 -7.07 0.18 1.94
CA THR A 165 -7.96 1.29 1.53
C THR A 165 -8.98 0.85 0.48
N VAL A 166 -8.56 0.02 -0.49
CA VAL A 166 -9.43 -0.53 -1.55
C VAL A 166 -10.48 -1.46 -0.94
N MET A 167 -10.05 -2.39 -0.08
CA MET A 167 -10.96 -3.28 0.65
C MET A 167 -11.97 -2.48 1.48
N SER A 168 -11.50 -1.47 2.22
CA SER A 168 -12.35 -0.61 3.05
C SER A 168 -13.38 0.13 2.20
N TYR A 169 -12.99 0.65 1.04
CA TYR A 169 -13.89 1.31 0.10
C TYR A 169 -14.94 0.35 -0.48
N CYS A 170 -14.53 -0.85 -0.90
CA CYS A 170 -15.45 -1.87 -1.41
C CYS A 170 -16.44 -2.32 -0.33
N MET A 171 -15.94 -2.59 0.88
CA MET A 171 -16.78 -2.96 2.02
C MET A 171 -17.79 -1.85 2.34
N ALA A 172 -17.36 -0.59 2.34
CA ALA A 172 -18.23 0.56 2.62
C ALA A 172 -19.22 0.87 1.48
N LYS A 173 -19.01 0.34 0.27
CA LYS A 173 -19.97 0.36 -0.84
C LYS A 173 -21.04 -0.72 -0.68
N VAL A 174 -20.65 -1.93 -0.27
CA VAL A 174 -21.57 -3.06 -0.12
C VAL A 174 -22.37 -2.98 1.18
N PHE A 175 -21.73 -2.50 2.26
CA PHE A 175 -22.32 -2.35 3.59
C PHE A 175 -22.24 -0.88 4.03
N PRO A 176 -23.17 -0.01 3.60
CA PRO A 176 -23.15 1.41 3.95
C PRO A 176 -23.15 1.68 5.46
N GLU A 177 -23.74 0.76 6.25
CA GLU A 177 -23.75 0.78 7.72
C GLU A 177 -22.35 0.71 8.35
N SER A 178 -21.35 0.21 7.63
CA SER A 178 -19.95 0.22 8.10
C SER A 178 -19.34 1.63 8.21
N LYS A 179 -20.01 2.66 7.67
CA LYS A 179 -19.60 4.08 7.78
C LYS A 179 -20.15 4.78 9.04
N MET A 180 -20.89 4.07 9.87
CA MET A 180 -21.48 4.62 11.10
C MET A 180 -20.39 4.92 12.13
N LEU A 181 -20.57 6.00 12.90
CA LEU A 181 -19.66 6.40 13.98
C LEU A 181 -20.06 5.69 15.29
N ARG A 182 -20.11 4.36 15.20
CA ARG A 182 -20.35 3.48 16.34
C ARG A 182 -19.00 3.03 16.91
N LYS A 183 -18.91 3.02 18.24
CA LYS A 183 -17.74 2.58 19.00
C LYS A 183 -17.83 1.10 19.30
#